data_AF-I7LFA8-F1
#
_entry.id   AF-I7LFA8-F1
#
_cell.length_a   1.000
_cell.length_b   1.000
_cell.length_c   1.000
_cell.angle_alpha   90.00
_cell.angle_beta   90.00
_cell.angle_gamma   90.00
#
_symmetry.space_group_name_H-M   'P 1'
#
loop_
_entity.id
_entity.type
_entity.pdbx_description
1 polymer ?
#
loop_
_entity_poly.entity_id
_entity_poly.type
_entity_poly.pdbx_seq_one_letter_code
_entity_poly.pdbx_strand_id
1 'polypeptide(L)'
;MVLATTQTKLRPEEIIQLYGRRWQIETYFKTSKQYLALDKSQVQSYDGQCGYIAVTAITYDLLAWQERQNTDDKTIGDLFYLMNGSLPDIRFVDALVYLISELKELKRNSFEKIDEVINDFINQLPRFIQIALKQII
;
A
#
# COMPACT_ATOMS: atom_id res chain seq x y z
N MET A 1 21.64 27.10 -13.65
CA MET A 1 20.41 26.32 -13.89
C MET A 1 19.43 27.23 -14.62
N VAL A 2 18.78 26.74 -15.68
CA VAL A 2 17.77 27.49 -16.46
C VAL A 2 16.44 26.76 -16.31
N LEU A 3 15.38 27.47 -15.94
CA LEU A 3 14.03 26.92 -15.78
C LEU A 3 13.12 27.52 -16.85
N ALA A 4 12.40 26.65 -17.56
CA ALA A 4 11.41 27.05 -18.57
C ALA A 4 10.02 26.56 -18.13
N THR A 5 8.99 27.36 -18.41
CA THR A 5 7.60 27.03 -18.10
C THR A 5 6.70 27.38 -19.28
N THR A 6 5.64 26.61 -19.47
CA THR A 6 4.58 26.90 -20.44
C THR A 6 3.58 27.93 -19.89
N GLN A 7 3.60 28.20 -18.58
CA GLN A 7 2.70 29.17 -17.94
C GLN A 7 3.36 30.55 -17.86
N THR A 8 2.99 31.43 -18.78
CA THR A 8 3.58 32.78 -18.92
C THR A 8 3.15 33.79 -17.85
N LYS A 9 2.14 33.45 -17.03
CA LYS A 9 1.61 34.32 -15.97
C LYS A 9 2.29 34.12 -14.62
N LEU A 10 3.13 33.09 -14.46
CA LEU A 10 3.82 32.81 -13.21
C LEU A 10 4.96 33.80 -12.97
N ARG A 11 5.11 34.24 -11.72
CA ARG A 11 6.26 35.01 -11.30
C ARG A 11 7.49 34.10 -11.16
N PRO A 12 8.72 34.62 -11.30
CA PRO A 12 9.94 33.84 -11.16
C PRO A 12 10.02 33.04 -9.85
N GLU A 13 9.56 33.59 -8.73
CA GLU A 13 9.58 32.92 -7.42
C GLU A 13 8.66 31.69 -7.40
N GLU A 14 7.50 31.80 -8.05
CA GLU A 14 6.51 30.71 -8.16
C GLU A 14 7.05 29.57 -9.03
N ILE A 15 7.81 29.91 -10.08
CA ILE A 15 8.50 28.92 -10.93
C ILE A 15 9.55 28.16 -10.10
N ILE A 16 10.33 28.86 -9.28
CA ILE A 16 11.33 28.24 -8.41
C ILE A 16 10.66 27.33 -7.38
N GLN A 17 9.59 27.78 -6.72
CA GLN A 17 8.85 26.98 -5.75
C GLN A 17 8.23 25.72 -6.39
N LEU A 18 7.64 25.86 -7.57
CA LEU A 18 7.06 24.73 -8.30
C LEU A 18 8.14 23.72 -8.68
N TYR A 19 9.29 24.19 -9.16
CA TYR A 19 10.43 23.33 -9.47
C TYR A 19 10.99 22.64 -8.22
N GLY A 20 10.97 23.31 -7.05
CA GLY A 20 11.36 22.72 -5.77
C GLY A 20 10.58 21.44 -5.44
N ARG A 21 9.30 21.34 -5.84
CA ARG A 21 8.49 20.13 -5.64
C ARG A 21 9.02 18.92 -6.40
N ARG A 22 9.83 19.10 -7.45
CA ARG A 22 10.48 18.01 -8.19
C ARG A 22 11.29 17.10 -7.26
N TRP A 23 11.94 17.66 -6.23
CA TRP A 23 12.75 16.89 -5.28
C TRP A 23 11.94 15.83 -4.50
N GLN A 24 10.62 16.01 -4.39
CA GLN A 24 9.74 15.05 -3.72
C GLN A 24 9.79 13.67 -4.39
N ILE A 25 10.02 13.59 -5.71
CA ILE A 25 10.14 12.30 -6.40
C ILE A 25 11.42 11.55 -6.01
N GLU A 26 12.51 12.26 -5.75
CA GLU A 26 13.77 11.66 -5.28
C GLU A 26 13.61 11.14 -3.85
N THR A 27 12.89 11.89 -3.02
CA THR A 27 12.53 11.48 -1.66
C THR A 27 11.65 10.23 -1.67
N TYR A 28 10.66 10.17 -2.57
CA TYR A 28 9.85 8.98 -2.82
C TYR A 28 10.74 7.78 -3.18
N PHE A 29 11.55 7.88 -4.24
CA PHE A 29 12.36 6.75 -4.69
C PHE A 29 13.37 6.28 -3.64
N LYS A 30 13.95 7.19 -2.85
CA LYS A 30 14.83 6.85 -1.74
C LYS A 30 14.09 6.04 -0.68
N THR A 31 12.94 6.55 -0.23
CA THR A 31 12.13 5.93 0.83
C THR A 31 11.56 4.59 0.39
N SER A 32 11.03 4.51 -0.84
CA SER A 32 10.42 3.30 -1.38
C SER A 32 11.43 2.16 -1.57
N LYS A 33 12.68 2.46 -1.95
CA LYS A 33 13.74 1.44 -1.98
C LYS A 33 14.16 1.02 -0.58
N GLN A 34 14.44 1.99 0.29
CA GLN A 34 14.99 1.72 1.62
C GLN A 34 14.02 0.99 2.54
N TYR A 35 12.75 1.41 2.55
CA TYR A 35 11.75 0.93 3.49
C TYR A 35 10.75 0.00 2.80
N LEU A 36 10.25 0.36 1.63
CA LEU A 36 9.18 -0.41 0.95
C LEU A 36 9.69 -1.46 -0.04
N ALA A 37 10.98 -1.74 -0.01
CA ALA A 37 11.64 -2.80 -0.77
C ALA A 37 11.46 -2.70 -2.31
N LEU A 38 11.18 -1.52 -2.86
CA LEU A 38 10.88 -1.30 -4.29
C LEU A 38 11.85 -2.01 -5.26
N ASP A 39 13.12 -2.15 -4.89
CA ASP A 39 14.20 -2.75 -5.67
C ASP A 39 14.47 -4.24 -5.34
N LYS A 40 13.68 -4.87 -4.47
CA LYS A 40 13.88 -6.26 -4.02
C LYS A 40 12.90 -7.25 -4.62
N SER A 41 12.05 -6.83 -5.56
CA SER A 41 11.12 -7.74 -6.23
C SER A 41 11.87 -8.80 -7.05
N GLN A 42 11.48 -10.07 -6.86
CA GLN A 42 11.94 -11.20 -7.67
C GLN A 42 10.92 -11.58 -8.76
N VAL A 43 9.86 -10.77 -8.94
CA VAL A 43 8.77 -11.05 -9.86
C VAL A 43 9.27 -10.94 -11.31
N GLN A 44 9.08 -12.00 -12.09
CA GLN A 44 9.53 -12.09 -13.48
C GLN A 44 8.44 -11.74 -14.50
N SER A 45 7.15 -11.76 -14.10
CA SER A 45 6.05 -11.37 -14.98
C SER A 45 5.90 -9.85 -15.04
N TYR A 46 5.64 -9.32 -16.24
CA TYR A 46 5.44 -7.88 -16.43
C TYR A 46 4.27 -7.34 -15.59
N ASP A 47 3.12 -8.03 -15.64
CA ASP A 47 1.94 -7.61 -14.86
C ASP A 47 2.21 -7.68 -13.36
N GLY A 48 2.99 -8.67 -12.92
CA GLY A 48 3.38 -8.80 -11.52
C GLY A 48 4.35 -7.69 -11.07
N GLN A 49 5.28 -7.26 -11.93
CA GLN A 49 6.13 -6.10 -11.67
C GLN A 49 5.32 -4.81 -11.61
N CYS A 50 4.39 -4.61 -12.54
CA CYS A 50 3.46 -3.47 -12.51
C CYS A 50 2.64 -3.43 -11.22
N GLY A 51 2.07 -4.57 -10.83
CA GLY A 51 1.33 -4.71 -9.57
C GLY A 51 2.21 -4.42 -8.34
N TYR A 52 3.44 -4.94 -8.32
CA TYR A 52 4.39 -4.69 -7.25
C TYR A 52 4.70 -3.19 -7.10
N ILE A 53 5.06 -2.52 -8.19
CA ILE A 53 5.34 -1.08 -8.20
C ILE A 53 4.12 -0.27 -7.75
N ALA A 54 2.92 -0.64 -8.22
CA ALA A 54 1.69 0.04 -7.84
C ALA A 54 1.39 -0.09 -6.34
N VAL A 55 1.53 -1.29 -5.78
CA VAL A 55 1.33 -1.54 -4.34
C VAL A 55 2.35 -0.77 -3.51
N THR A 56 3.63 -0.77 -3.91
CA THR A 56 4.66 0.02 -3.24
C THR A 56 4.35 1.53 -3.28
N ALA A 57 3.88 2.05 -4.41
CA ALA A 57 3.51 3.45 -4.56
C ALA A 57 2.32 3.83 -3.66
N ILE A 58 1.25 3.04 -3.67
CA ILE A 58 0.08 3.26 -2.81
C ILE A 58 0.46 3.20 -1.33
N THR A 59 1.34 2.26 -0.95
CA THR A 59 1.81 2.12 0.45
C THR A 59 2.58 3.36 0.89
N TYR A 60 3.45 3.90 0.04
CA TYR A 60 4.13 5.15 0.30
C TYR A 60 3.14 6.31 0.46
N ASP A 61 2.17 6.44 -0.44
CA ASP A 61 1.21 7.55 -0.40
C ASP A 61 0.37 7.52 0.88
N LEU A 62 -0.02 6.32 1.34
CA LEU A 62 -0.71 6.14 2.61
C LEU A 62 0.16 6.56 3.81
N LEU A 63 1.41 6.11 3.84
CA LEU A 63 2.37 6.46 4.89
C LEU A 63 2.67 7.97 4.92
N ALA A 64 2.90 8.58 3.76
CA ALA A 64 3.14 10.01 3.63
C ALA A 64 1.89 10.83 3.97
N TRP A 65 0.70 10.31 3.71
CA TRP A 65 -0.55 10.93 4.16
C TRP A 65 -0.66 10.86 5.69
N GLN A 66 -0.41 9.71 6.29
CA GLN A 66 -0.43 9.55 7.76
C GLN A 66 0.59 10.45 8.46
N GLU A 67 1.80 10.57 7.90
CA GLU A 67 2.85 11.46 8.41
C GLU A 67 2.37 12.92 8.45
N ARG A 68 1.73 13.41 7.37
CA ARG A 68 1.18 14.78 7.32
C ARG A 68 -0.02 15.01 8.26
N GLN A 69 -0.78 13.97 8.58
CA GLN A 69 -1.90 14.08 9.52
C GLN A 69 -1.46 13.98 10.98
N ASN A 70 -0.31 13.36 11.24
CA ASN A 70 0.22 13.24 12.59
C ASN A 70 0.73 14.59 13.10
N THR A 71 0.42 14.88 14.36
CA THR A 71 0.93 16.06 15.09
C THR A 71 2.29 15.80 15.76
N ASP A 72 2.81 14.59 15.59
CA ASP A 72 3.98 14.03 16.24
C ASP A 72 5.15 13.99 15.25
N ASP A 73 6.40 14.19 15.70
CA ASP A 73 7.61 14.31 14.85
C ASP A 73 8.06 12.96 14.22
N LYS A 74 7.14 11.99 14.08
CA LYS A 74 7.45 10.67 13.54
C LYS A 74 7.78 10.76 12.06
N THR A 75 8.94 10.24 11.69
CA THR A 75 9.35 10.18 10.28
C THR A 75 8.62 9.06 9.54
N ILE A 76 8.60 9.12 8.21
CA ILE A 76 8.07 8.02 7.37
C ILE A 76 8.77 6.68 7.69
N GLY A 77 10.06 6.71 8.04
CA GLY A 77 10.80 5.52 8.45
C GLY A 77 10.27 4.90 9.74
N ASP A 78 9.92 5.74 10.73
CA ASP A 78 9.35 5.28 12.00
C ASP A 78 7.94 4.71 11.82
N LEU A 79 7.12 5.33 10.96
CA LEU A 79 5.80 4.80 10.61
C LEU A 79 5.91 3.45 9.89
N PHE A 80 6.84 3.32 8.94
CA PHE A 80 7.11 2.05 8.29
C PHE A 80 7.58 0.98 9.30
N TYR A 81 8.52 1.33 10.19
CA TYR A 81 9.01 0.41 11.22
C TYR A 81 7.90 -0.03 12.17
N LEU A 82 7.04 0.90 12.60
CA LEU A 82 5.87 0.60 13.42
C LEU A 82 4.90 -0.31 12.69
N MET A 83 4.58 -0.04 11.43
CA MET A 83 3.71 -0.90 10.62
C MET A 83 4.31 -2.29 10.44
N ASN A 84 5.60 -2.39 10.15
CA ASN A 84 6.29 -3.66 9.98
C ASN A 84 6.47 -4.44 11.30
N GLY A 85 6.54 -3.75 12.44
CA GLY A 85 6.50 -4.38 13.77
C GLY A 85 5.09 -4.77 14.22
N SER A 86 4.06 -4.07 13.72
CA SER A 86 2.65 -4.29 14.04
C SER A 86 1.98 -5.31 13.10
N LEU A 87 2.55 -5.54 11.92
CA LEU A 87 2.22 -6.63 11.02
C LEU A 87 3.21 -7.76 11.34
N PRO A 88 2.82 -8.81 12.10
CA PRO A 88 3.60 -10.03 12.06
C PRO A 88 3.73 -10.48 10.59
N ASP A 89 4.73 -11.30 10.26
CA ASP A 89 4.78 -12.06 8.99
C ASP A 89 3.60 -13.04 8.94
N ILE A 90 2.39 -12.49 8.88
CA ILE A 90 1.16 -13.20 8.63
C ILE A 90 1.23 -13.46 7.13
N ARG A 91 1.40 -14.71 6.75
CA ARG A 91 1.36 -15.10 5.33
C ARG A 91 0.04 -14.55 4.78
N PHE A 92 0.02 -14.04 3.55
CA PHE A 92 -1.21 -13.49 2.95
C PHE A 92 -2.44 -14.39 3.14
N VAL A 93 -2.23 -15.71 3.14
CA VAL A 93 -3.24 -16.72 3.45
C VAL A 93 -3.76 -16.60 4.89
N ASP A 94 -2.89 -16.46 5.88
CA ASP A 94 -3.26 -16.29 7.29
C ASP A 94 -4.02 -14.95 7.49
N ALA A 95 -3.65 -13.88 6.76
CA ALA A 95 -4.34 -12.59 6.84
C ALA A 95 -5.75 -12.68 6.22
N LEU A 96 -5.88 -13.39 5.10
CA LEU A 96 -7.18 -13.71 4.51
C LEU A 96 -8.05 -14.57 5.44
N VAL A 97 -7.45 -15.57 6.10
CA VAL A 97 -8.17 -16.38 7.09
C VAL A 97 -8.63 -15.51 8.25
N TYR A 98 -7.78 -14.63 8.77
CA TYR A 98 -8.11 -13.70 9.84
C TYR A 98 -9.27 -12.77 9.44
N LEU A 99 -9.21 -12.18 8.25
CA LEU A 99 -10.29 -11.35 7.70
C LEU A 99 -11.60 -12.15 7.57
N ILE A 100 -11.54 -13.37 7.03
CA ILE A 100 -12.72 -14.24 6.89
C ILE A 100 -13.28 -14.62 8.27
N SER A 101 -12.43 -14.89 9.27
CA SER A 101 -12.88 -15.19 10.62
C SER A 101 -13.53 -13.99 11.31
N GLU A 102 -12.96 -12.78 11.17
CA GLU A 102 -13.56 -11.56 11.73
C GLU A 102 -14.91 -11.24 11.08
N LEU A 103 -15.03 -11.43 9.76
CA LEU A 103 -16.31 -11.29 9.04
C LEU A 103 -17.33 -12.36 9.49
N LYS A 104 -16.87 -13.58 9.82
CA LYS A 104 -17.71 -14.65 10.40
C LYS A 104 -18.05 -14.42 11.87
N GLU A 105 -17.27 -13.67 12.63
CA GLU A 105 -17.64 -13.28 14.00
C GLU A 105 -18.63 -12.10 14.00
N LEU A 106 -18.51 -11.17 13.05
CA LEU A 106 -19.53 -10.13 12.79
C LEU A 106 -20.91 -10.72 12.49
N LYS A 107 -20.98 -11.91 11.87
CA LYS A 107 -22.20 -12.71 11.65
C LYS A 107 -22.97 -13.01 12.93
N ARG A 108 -22.27 -13.22 14.06
CA ARG A 108 -22.88 -13.53 15.36
C ARG A 108 -23.80 -12.39 15.84
N ASN A 109 -23.64 -11.20 15.24
CA ASN A 109 -24.42 -9.99 15.47
C ASN A 109 -25.47 -9.68 14.37
N SER A 110 -25.90 -10.68 13.57
CA SER A 110 -27.14 -10.68 12.73
C SER A 110 -27.05 -10.20 11.27
N PHE A 111 -26.43 -10.96 10.35
CA PHE A 111 -26.70 -10.83 8.90
C PHE A 111 -26.52 -12.16 8.15
N GLU A 112 -27.62 -12.81 7.74
CA GLU A 112 -27.62 -14.07 6.96
C GLU A 112 -26.97 -13.93 5.56
N LYS A 113 -26.98 -12.72 5.01
CA LYS A 113 -26.48 -12.40 3.67
C LYS A 113 -24.94 -12.41 3.55
N ILE A 114 -24.23 -12.42 4.69
CA ILE A 114 -22.76 -12.34 4.73
C ILE A 114 -22.13 -13.67 4.32
N ASP A 115 -22.71 -14.82 4.68
CA ASP A 115 -22.15 -16.12 4.30
C ASP A 115 -22.16 -16.32 2.78
N GLU A 116 -23.23 -15.91 2.12
CA GLU A 116 -23.36 -16.00 0.66
C GLU A 116 -22.30 -15.13 -0.03
N VAL A 117 -22.14 -13.88 0.43
CA VAL A 117 -21.13 -12.94 -0.09
C VAL A 117 -19.70 -13.42 0.18
N ILE A 118 -19.41 -13.99 1.36
CA ILE A 118 -18.09 -14.54 1.68
C ILE A 118 -17.80 -15.76 0.80
N ASN A 119 -18.77 -16.65 0.62
CA ASN A 119 -18.57 -17.83 -0.22
C ASN A 119 -18.40 -17.44 -1.70
N ASP A 120 -19.18 -16.48 -2.19
CA ASP A 120 -19.02 -15.93 -3.55
C ASP A 120 -17.65 -15.26 -3.72
N PHE A 121 -17.19 -14.50 -2.73
CA PHE A 121 -15.86 -13.92 -2.73
C PHE A 121 -14.77 -15.00 -2.78
N ILE A 122 -14.85 -16.04 -1.94
CA ILE A 122 -13.90 -17.17 -1.95
C ILE A 122 -13.90 -17.87 -3.32
N ASN A 123 -15.07 -18.07 -3.93
CA ASN A 123 -15.21 -18.69 -5.25
C ASN A 123 -14.58 -17.84 -6.37
N GLN A 124 -14.53 -16.51 -6.21
CA GLN A 124 -13.87 -15.61 -7.16
C GLN A 124 -12.34 -15.55 -7.00
N LEU A 125 -11.79 -16.07 -5.90
CA LEU A 125 -10.33 -16.12 -5.72
C LEU A 125 -9.68 -17.17 -6.63
N PRO A 126 -8.42 -16.97 -7.04
CA PRO A 126 -7.63 -17.98 -7.76
C PRO A 126 -7.61 -19.35 -7.07
N ARG A 127 -7.65 -20.43 -7.87
CA ARG A 127 -7.82 -21.82 -7.38
C ARG A 127 -6.76 -22.26 -6.36
N PHE A 128 -5.52 -21.78 -6.48
CA PHE A 128 -4.45 -22.08 -5.53
C PHE A 128 -4.71 -21.46 -4.14
N ILE A 129 -5.36 -20.30 -4.08
CA ILE A 129 -5.75 -19.62 -2.83
C ILE A 129 -6.94 -20.34 -2.20
N GLN A 130 -7.92 -20.77 -3.00
CA GLN A 130 -9.06 -21.56 -2.50
C GLN A 130 -8.60 -22.85 -1.82
N ILE A 131 -7.62 -23.55 -2.41
CA ILE A 131 -7.06 -24.79 -1.85
C ILE A 131 -6.35 -24.49 -0.53
N ALA A 132 -5.56 -23.42 -0.46
CA ALA A 132 -4.86 -23.02 0.76
C ALA A 132 -5.83 -22.64 1.89
N LEU A 133 -6.91 -21.92 1.58
CA LEU A 133 -7.93 -21.53 2.56
C LEU A 133 -8.70 -22.74 3.12
N LYS A 134 -9.01 -23.74 2.29
CA LYS A 134 -9.69 -24.98 2.73
C LYS A 134 -8.85 -25.87 3.66
N GLN A 135 -7.54 -25.66 3.72
CA GLN A 135 -6.65 -26.40 4.61
C GLN A 135 -6.54 -25.78 6.00
N ILE A 136 -6.99 -24.53 6.16
CA ILE A 136 -6.77 -23.71 7.35
C ILE A 136 -8.09 -23.38 8.07
N ILE A 137 -9.20 -23.31 7.33
CA ILE A 137 -10.58 -23.18 7.85
C ILE A 137 -11.15 -24.57 8.13
#